data_AF-A0A4Y7TN19-F1
#
_entry.id   AF-A0A4Y7TN19-F1
#
_cell.length_a   1.000
_cell.length_b   1.000
_cell.length_c   1.000
_cell.angle_alpha   90.00
_cell.angle_beta   90.00
_cell.angle_gamma   90.00
#
_symmetry.space_group_name_H-M   'P 1'
#
loop_
_entity.id
_entity.type
_entity.pdbx_description
1 polymer ?
#
loop_
_entity_poly.entity_id
_entity_poly.type
_entity_poly.pdbx_seq_one_letter_code
_entity_poly.pdbx_strand_id
1 'polypeptide(L)'
;VFTLYMKTGGKNGKHTAVTDSSSIGAISSLGVQVFEHREGTSEFTSHPRATKLLGTCQFAFVFPFEFLLRIPWKSVAVQGCSSVLLDNLTFQRFLALKRESANLVLAVTLFKARGPKGGKGPDTEGDED
;
A
#
# COMPACT_ATOMS: atom_id res chain seq x y z
N VAL A 1 -9.82 -5.07 -9.47
CA VAL A 1 -8.69 -5.69 -10.21
C VAL A 1 -7.41 -5.23 -9.52
N PHE A 2 -6.54 -6.16 -9.10
CA PHE A 2 -5.22 -5.85 -8.55
C PHE A 2 -4.20 -6.02 -9.67
N THR A 3 -3.43 -4.98 -9.99
CA THR A 3 -2.35 -5.10 -10.97
C THR A 3 -1.03 -5.18 -10.20
N LEU A 4 -0.27 -6.27 -10.37
CA LEU A 4 0.97 -6.49 -9.61
C LEU A 4 2.17 -5.96 -10.43
N TYR A 5 3.17 -5.36 -9.79
CA TYR A 5 4.36 -4.87 -10.47
C TYR A 5 5.62 -5.39 -9.77
N MET A 6 6.37 -6.27 -10.42
CA MET A 6 7.64 -6.79 -9.91
C MET A 6 8.80 -5.92 -10.41
N LYS A 7 9.78 -5.70 -9.53
CA LYS A 7 11.07 -5.12 -9.93
C LYS A 7 12.00 -6.28 -10.31
N THR A 8 12.20 -6.51 -11.59
CA THR A 8 13.26 -7.42 -12.06
C THR A 8 14.61 -6.75 -11.80
N GLY A 9 15.38 -7.30 -10.87
CA GLY A 9 16.69 -6.79 -10.46
C GLY A 9 17.70 -6.85 -11.61
N GLY A 10 17.92 -5.72 -12.27
CA GLY A 10 19.04 -5.46 -13.16
C GLY A 10 19.30 -3.97 -13.21
N LYS A 11 20.56 -3.57 -13.40
CA LYS A 11 21.03 -2.17 -13.40
C LYS A 11 20.24 -1.25 -14.36
N ASN A 12 19.49 -1.83 -15.31
CA ASN A 12 18.59 -1.18 -16.27
C ASN A 12 17.22 -1.89 -16.43
N GLY A 13 16.77 -2.71 -15.47
CA GLY A 13 15.54 -3.49 -15.59
C GLY A 13 14.29 -2.60 -15.55
N LYS A 14 13.63 -2.41 -16.71
CA LYS A 14 12.34 -1.73 -16.81
C LYS A 14 11.30 -2.44 -15.92
N HIS A 15 10.61 -1.68 -15.07
CA HIS A 15 9.47 -2.17 -14.29
C HIS A 15 8.50 -2.92 -15.22
N THR A 16 8.25 -4.20 -14.93
CA THR A 16 7.38 -5.05 -15.77
C THR A 16 6.12 -5.39 -14.99
N ALA A 17 4.97 -5.26 -15.66
CA ALA A 17 3.69 -5.65 -15.08
C ALA A 17 3.67 -7.17 -14.91
N VAL A 18 3.26 -7.61 -13.72
CA VAL A 18 3.10 -9.01 -13.36
C VAL A 18 1.61 -9.24 -13.13
N THR A 19 1.03 -10.20 -13.84
CA THR A 19 -0.40 -10.50 -13.73
C THR A 19 -0.69 -11.56 -12.66
N ASP A 20 0.33 -12.31 -12.23
CA ASP A 20 0.22 -13.36 -11.21
C ASP A 20 1.51 -13.47 -10.38
N SER A 21 1.38 -13.64 -9.06
CA SER A 21 2.48 -13.90 -8.13
C SER A 21 1.99 -14.72 -6.94
N SER A 22 2.72 -15.78 -6.61
CA SER A 22 2.45 -16.64 -5.45
C SER A 22 2.85 -16.02 -4.11
N SER A 23 3.60 -14.91 -4.12
CA SER A 23 4.04 -14.20 -2.91
C SER A 23 3.97 -12.69 -3.11
N ILE A 24 3.37 -12.01 -2.13
CA ILE A 24 3.30 -10.54 -2.13
C ILE A 24 4.70 -9.90 -1.96
N GLY A 25 5.66 -10.64 -1.40
CA GLY A 25 7.04 -10.20 -1.22
C GLY A 25 7.87 -10.17 -2.50
N ALA A 26 7.42 -10.85 -3.56
CA ALA A 26 8.09 -10.80 -4.88
C ALA A 26 7.70 -9.55 -5.69
N ILE A 27 6.80 -8.72 -5.16
CA ILE A 27 6.19 -7.60 -5.88
C ILE A 27 6.77 -6.30 -5.33
N SER A 28 7.16 -5.39 -6.22
CA SER A 28 7.68 -4.07 -5.82
C SER A 28 6.56 -3.07 -5.52
N SER A 29 5.44 -3.12 -6.26
CA SER A 29 4.28 -2.27 -5.99
C SER A 29 3.00 -2.90 -6.55
N LEU A 30 1.86 -2.47 -6.02
CA LEU A 30 0.53 -2.94 -6.39
C LEU A 30 -0.28 -1.76 -6.92
N GLY A 31 -0.73 -1.85 -8.16
CA GLY A 31 -1.71 -0.94 -8.74
C GLY A 31 -3.09 -1.25 -8.18
N VAL A 32 -3.61 -0.35 -7.34
CA VAL A 32 -4.90 -0.49 -6.65
C VAL A 32 -5.76 0.75 -6.82
N GLN A 33 -7.07 0.57 -6.95
CA GLN A 33 -7.99 1.68 -6.86
C GLN A 33 -8.12 2.08 -5.38
N VAL A 34 -7.82 3.34 -5.07
CA VAL A 34 -7.83 3.85 -3.70
C VAL A 34 -9.17 4.50 -3.40
N PHE A 35 -9.71 4.18 -2.23
CA PHE A 35 -10.90 4.82 -1.69
C PHE A 35 -10.55 5.53 -0.38
N GLU A 36 -11.03 6.74 -0.23
CA GLU A 36 -10.85 7.58 0.95
C GLU A 36 -12.13 7.61 1.77
N HIS A 37 -11.99 7.44 3.07
CA HIS A 37 -13.09 7.45 4.03
C HIS A 37 -13.73 8.84 4.10
N ARG A 38 -15.04 8.92 3.90
CA ARG A 38 -15.82 10.14 4.08
C ARG A 38 -16.16 10.32 5.56
N GLU A 39 -15.57 11.33 6.17
CA GLU A 39 -15.73 11.62 7.60
C GLU A 39 -17.20 11.72 8.02
N GLY A 40 -17.53 11.10 9.16
CA GLY A 40 -18.90 11.03 9.69
C GLY A 40 -19.80 9.99 9.03
N THR A 41 -19.31 9.18 8.09
CA THR A 41 -20.10 8.13 7.40
C THR A 41 -19.33 6.81 7.35
N SER A 42 -19.98 5.69 7.06
CA SER A 42 -19.30 4.43 6.72
C SER A 42 -18.96 4.30 5.22
N GLU A 43 -19.07 5.41 4.49
CA GLU A 43 -18.84 5.50 3.05
C GLU A 43 -17.37 5.80 2.75
N PHE A 44 -16.84 5.15 1.72
CA PHE A 44 -15.52 5.41 1.17
C PHE A 44 -15.70 5.77 -0.30
N THR A 45 -15.02 6.82 -0.76
CA THR A 45 -15.16 7.36 -2.12
C THR A 45 -13.85 7.30 -2.88
N SER A 46 -13.92 7.11 -4.20
CA SER A 46 -12.72 7.02 -5.05
C SER A 46 -11.82 8.26 -4.93
N HIS A 47 -10.53 8.05 -4.71
CA HIS A 47 -9.51 9.09 -4.70
C HIS A 47 -8.61 8.96 -5.95
N PRO A 48 -8.21 10.07 -6.61
CA PRO A 48 -8.48 11.47 -6.29
C PRO A 48 -9.84 11.97 -6.77
N ARG A 49 -10.36 13.00 -6.09
CA ARG A 49 -11.68 13.60 -6.36
C ARG A 49 -11.82 14.17 -7.78
N ALA A 50 -10.71 14.55 -8.43
CA ALA A 50 -10.68 15.17 -9.76
C ALA A 50 -11.27 14.27 -10.86
N THR A 51 -11.07 12.95 -10.77
CA THR A 51 -11.53 11.98 -11.77
C THR A 51 -12.91 11.38 -11.44
N LYS A 52 -13.44 11.64 -10.24
CA LYS A 52 -14.80 11.23 -9.83
C LYS A 52 -15.87 11.74 -10.81
N LEU A 53 -15.68 12.95 -11.34
CA LEU A 53 -16.62 13.55 -12.32
C LEU A 53 -16.62 12.83 -13.67
N LEU A 54 -15.50 12.22 -14.05
CA LEU A 54 -15.35 11.51 -15.33
C LEU A 54 -15.69 10.02 -15.23
N GLY A 55 -15.96 9.51 -14.02
CA GLY A 55 -16.24 8.08 -13.78
C GLY A 55 -15.04 7.18 -14.10
N THR A 56 -13.81 7.72 -14.17
CA THR A 56 -12.62 6.96 -14.52
C THR A 56 -11.97 6.36 -13.26
N CYS A 57 -11.61 5.08 -13.34
CA CYS A 57 -10.87 4.39 -12.28
C CYS A 57 -9.42 4.89 -12.27
N GLN A 58 -8.98 5.49 -11.16
CA GLN A 58 -7.57 5.80 -10.94
C GLN A 58 -6.94 4.74 -10.05
N PHE A 59 -5.73 4.34 -10.43
CA PHE A 59 -4.92 3.39 -9.68
C PHE A 59 -3.75 4.13 -9.03
N ALA A 60 -3.53 3.85 -7.75
CA ALA A 60 -2.31 4.23 -7.04
C ALA A 60 -1.41 3.00 -6.93
N PHE A 61 -0.11 3.25 -6.91
CA PHE A 61 0.88 2.22 -6.65
C PHE A 61 1.22 2.23 -5.17
N VAL A 62 0.77 1.20 -4.46
CA VAL A 62 1.09 1.01 -3.04
C VAL A 62 2.15 -0.06 -2.90
N PHE A 63 3.06 0.10 -1.94
CA PHE A 63 4.01 -0.96 -1.64
C PHE A 63 3.33 -2.09 -0.84
N PRO A 64 3.73 -3.35 -1.00
CA PRO A 64 3.16 -4.46 -0.22
C PRO A 64 3.14 -4.26 1.30
N PHE A 65 4.16 -3.57 1.85
CA PHE A 65 4.26 -3.30 3.29
C PHE A 65 3.33 -2.18 3.78
N GLU A 66 2.68 -1.45 2.88
CA GLU A 66 1.67 -0.43 3.22
C GLU A 66 0.27 -1.06 3.37
N PHE A 67 0.16 -2.38 3.13
CA PHE A 67 -1.07 -3.14 3.31
C PHE A 67 -1.22 -3.63 4.75
N LEU A 68 -2.22 -3.11 5.47
CA LEU A 68 -2.45 -3.46 6.88
C LEU A 68 -3.44 -4.61 7.06
N LEU A 69 -4.52 -4.63 6.27
CA LEU A 69 -5.62 -5.56 6.48
C LEU A 69 -6.34 -5.86 5.16
N ARG A 70 -6.65 -7.15 4.94
CA ARG A 70 -7.58 -7.58 3.89
C ARG A 70 -9.01 -7.55 4.41
N ILE A 71 -9.84 -6.74 3.77
CA ILE A 71 -11.28 -6.70 4.04
C ILE A 71 -11.96 -7.85 3.27
N PRO A 72 -12.82 -8.67 3.90
CA PRO A 72 -13.63 -9.65 3.19
C PRO A 72 -14.58 -8.97 2.21
N TRP A 73 -14.71 -9.51 0.99
CA TRP A 73 -15.62 -8.94 -0.02
C TRP A 73 -17.07 -8.83 0.47
N LYS A 74 -17.54 -9.82 1.24
CA LYS A 74 -18.88 -9.83 1.85
C LYS A 74 -19.17 -8.64 2.78
N SER A 75 -18.13 -7.95 3.24
CA SER A 75 -18.22 -6.80 4.14
C SER A 75 -18.22 -5.47 3.39
N VAL A 76 -18.23 -5.51 2.06
CA VAL A 76 -18.19 -4.34 1.18
C VAL A 76 -19.43 -4.34 0.30
N ALA A 77 -20.25 -3.29 0.40
CA ALA A 77 -21.33 -3.03 -0.54
C ALA A 77 -20.91 -1.91 -1.50
N VAL A 78 -20.86 -2.21 -2.80
CA VAL A 78 -20.49 -1.23 -3.82
C VAL A 78 -21.70 -0.35 -4.11
N GLN A 79 -21.55 0.97 -3.98
CA GLN A 79 -22.57 1.97 -4.32
C GLN A 79 -22.16 2.70 -5.61
N GLY A 80 -22.71 2.22 -6.74
CA GLY A 80 -22.37 2.75 -8.06
C GLY A 80 -20.89 2.56 -8.43
N CYS A 81 -20.34 3.47 -9.23
CA CYS A 81 -18.98 3.32 -9.76
C CYS A 81 -17.88 3.95 -8.86
N SER A 82 -18.25 4.71 -7.83
CA SER A 82 -17.30 5.60 -7.13
C SER A 82 -17.35 5.56 -5.62
N SER A 83 -18.28 4.81 -5.01
CA SER A 83 -18.29 4.63 -3.57
C SER A 83 -18.52 3.20 -3.13
N VAL A 84 -18.02 2.90 -1.94
CA VAL A 84 -18.18 1.62 -1.27
C VAL A 84 -18.58 1.87 0.18
N LEU A 85 -19.48 1.04 0.67
CA LEU A 85 -19.97 1.06 2.04
C LEU A 85 -19.42 -0.16 2.77
N LEU A 86 -18.87 0.06 3.97
CA LEU A 86 -18.46 -1.04 4.83
C LEU A 86 -19.59 -1.48 5.76
N ASP A 87 -19.65 -2.77 6.06
CA ASP A 87 -20.47 -3.27 7.16
C ASP A 87 -20.00 -2.68 8.51
N ASN A 88 -20.87 -2.74 9.53
CA ASN A 88 -20.58 -2.14 10.82
C ASN A 88 -19.30 -2.73 11.46
N LEU A 89 -19.15 -4.06 11.43
CA LEU A 89 -18.00 -4.73 12.05
C LEU A 89 -16.67 -4.27 11.43
N THR A 90 -16.59 -4.22 10.11
CA THR A 90 -15.39 -3.80 9.38
C THR A 90 -15.16 -2.31 9.54
N PHE A 91 -16.22 -1.51 9.56
CA PHE A 91 -16.12 -0.09 9.80
C PHE A 91 -15.55 0.21 11.21
N GLN A 92 -15.96 -0.52 12.25
CA GLN A 92 -15.37 -0.39 13.59
C GLN A 92 -13.88 -0.73 13.60
N ARG A 93 -13.46 -1.76 12.86
CA ARG A 93 -12.02 -2.09 12.71
C ARG A 93 -11.26 -0.97 12.02
N PHE A 94 -11.83 -0.39 10.96
CA PHE A 94 -11.25 0.77 10.31
C PHE A 94 -11.10 1.95 11.29
N LEU A 95 -12.13 2.25 12.09
CA LEU A 95 -12.04 3.33 13.09
C LEU A 95 -10.96 3.07 14.14
N ALA A 96 -10.80 1.82 14.60
CA ALA A 96 -9.72 1.45 15.51
C ALA A 96 -8.34 1.69 14.87
N LEU A 97 -8.15 1.30 13.61
CA LEU A 97 -6.90 1.57 12.87
C LEU A 97 -6.68 3.07 12.63
N LYS A 98 -7.74 3.82 12.32
CA LYS A 98 -7.67 5.28 12.09
C LYS A 98 -7.19 6.02 13.35
N ARG A 99 -7.60 5.58 14.55
CA ARG A 99 -7.12 6.12 15.83
C ARG A 99 -5.62 5.92 16.02
N GLU A 100 -5.10 4.78 15.58
CA GLU A 100 -3.67 4.44 15.65
C GLU A 100 -2.85 4.93 14.45
N SER A 101 -3.43 5.78 13.59
CA SER A 101 -2.79 6.21 12.35
C SER A 101 -1.42 6.85 12.56
N ALA A 102 -1.22 7.65 13.61
CA ALA A 102 0.07 8.24 13.94
C ALA A 102 1.14 7.16 14.24
N ASN A 103 0.79 6.14 15.02
CA ASN A 103 1.67 5.02 15.34
C ASN A 103 1.98 4.18 14.11
N LEU A 104 1.01 3.98 13.22
CA LEU A 104 1.19 3.30 11.95
C LEU A 104 2.15 4.06 11.02
N VAL A 105 2.02 5.38 10.92
CA VAL A 105 2.94 6.23 10.14
C VAL A 105 4.36 6.15 10.69
N LEU A 106 4.52 6.18 12.01
CA LEU A 106 5.84 5.99 12.65
C LEU A 106 6.42 4.61 12.34
N ALA A 107 5.62 3.55 12.46
CA ALA A 107 6.06 2.19 12.15
C ALA A 107 6.52 2.04 10.70
N VAL A 108 5.77 2.60 9.74
CA VAL A 108 6.15 2.61 8.31
C VAL A 108 7.43 3.40 8.09
N THR A 109 7.60 4.53 8.78
CA THR A 109 8.82 5.37 8.69
C THR A 109 10.04 4.60 9.20
N LEU A 110 9.93 3.97 10.39
CA LEU A 110 10.99 3.13 10.94
C LEU A 110 11.31 1.94 10.04
N PHE A 111 10.30 1.34 9.42
CA PHE A 111 10.49 0.26 8.45
C PHE A 111 11.29 0.74 7.22
N LYS A 112 10.92 1.90 6.64
CA LYS A 112 11.64 2.50 5.49
C LYS A 112 13.09 2.86 5.85
N ALA A 113 13.34 3.28 7.10
CA ALA A 113 14.68 3.59 7.60
C ALA A 113 15.59 2.35 7.77
N ARG A 114 15.05 1.12 7.74
CA ARG A 114 15.84 -0.14 7.77
C ARG A 114 16.48 -0.49 6.42
N GLY A 115 16.32 0.34 5.39
CA GLY A 115 17.08 0.21 4.14
C GLY A 115 18.59 0.12 4.40
N PRO A 116 19.37 -0.49 3.51
CA PRO A 116 20.76 -0.84 3.76
C PRO A 116 21.58 0.45 3.97
N LYS A 117 21.78 0.84 5.23
CA LYS A 117 22.93 1.64 5.60
C LYS A 117 24.13 0.74 5.34
N GLY A 118 24.92 1.12 4.33
CA GLY A 118 26.08 0.36 3.89
C GLY A 118 26.91 -0.10 5.08
N GLY A 119 27.28 -1.39 5.04
CA GLY A 119 28.34 -1.90 5.90
C GLY A 119 29.62 -1.13 5.60
N LYS A 120 29.86 -0.06 6.36
CA LYS A 120 31.23 0.32 6.70
C LYS A 120 31.56 -0.49 7.94
N GLY A 121 32.14 -1.67 7.71
CA GLY A 121 32.92 -2.32 8.76
C GLY A 121 34.07 -1.39 9.14
N PRO A 122 34.54 -1.41 10.40
CA PRO A 122 35.74 -0.68 10.78
C PRO A 122 36.93 -1.27 10.02
N ASP A 123 37.56 -0.46 9.18
CA ASP A 123 38.87 -0.74 8.59
C ASP A 123 39.85 -0.95 9.76
N THR A 124 40.18 -2.21 10.04
CA THR A 124 41.29 -2.57 10.92
C THR A 124 42.43 -2.99 10.01
N GLU A 125 43.07 -2.02 9.37
CA GLU A 125 44.40 -2.23 8.79
C GLU A 125 45.40 -2.14 9.93
N GLY A 126 45.91 -3.30 10.34
CA GLY A 126 47.16 -3.39 11.06
C GLY A 126 48.29 -3.27 10.05
N ASP A 127 49.10 -2.24 10.20
CA ASP A 127 50.44 -2.19 9.62
C ASP A 127 51.41 -2.74 10.68
N GLU A 128 51.80 -4.00 10.49
CA GLU A 128 53.07 -4.56 10.96
C GLU A 128 54.10 -4.37 9.83
N ASP A 129 55.10 -3.52 10.05
CA ASP A 129 56.55 -3.79 9.93
C ASP A 129 57.38 -2.47 9.99
#